data_AF-E0VR84-F1
#
_entry.id   AF-E0VR84-F1
#
_cell.length_a   1.000
_cell.length_b   1.000
_cell.length_c   1.000
_cell.angle_alpha   90.00
_cell.angle_beta   90.00
_cell.angle_gamma   90.00
#
_symmetry.space_group_name_H-M   'P 1'
#
loop_
_entity.id
_entity.type
_entity.pdbx_description
1 polymer ?
#
loop_
_entity_poly.entity_id
_entity_poly.type
_entity_poly.pdbx_seq_one_letter_code
_entity_poly.pdbx_strand_id
1 'polypeptide(L)'
;MYKEYWYVLIPVHLITSSIWFGGFYYLAASGIDIPALLESMGAPDSWVQNLKNSKAGNLVLAYTLYKVVTPVRYTITVGGTTISINYLKKYGLVKPVPNREQIKKMYQQQKGAFKDFTTSKMQVTKDEFLKNATDELHKSLYETRSEFSNFTKTVKEEHAPLVRALKKTFNSVIGKK
;
A
#
# COMPACT_ATOMS: atom_id res chain seq x y z
N MET A 1 -0.96 8.02 -20.93
CA MET A 1 -1.67 6.83 -21.46
C MET A 1 -1.03 5.49 -21.08
N TYR A 2 0.08 5.01 -21.68
CA TYR A 2 0.59 3.64 -21.41
C TYR A 2 0.83 3.32 -19.92
N LYS A 3 1.37 4.28 -19.16
CA LYS A 3 1.61 4.15 -17.71
C LYS A 3 0.34 4.15 -16.85
N GLU A 4 -0.77 4.67 -17.36
CA GLU A 4 -2.04 4.83 -16.64
C GLU A 4 -3.03 3.71 -16.94
N TYR A 5 -2.87 3.02 -18.06
CA TYR A 5 -3.79 1.99 -18.54
C TYR A 5 -3.12 0.63 -18.76
N TRP A 6 -1.94 0.41 -18.17
CA TRP A 6 -1.16 -0.83 -18.33
C TRP A 6 -1.99 -2.09 -18.01
N TYR A 7 -2.88 -2.02 -17.03
CA TYR A 7 -3.78 -3.11 -16.63
C TYR A 7 -4.85 -3.45 -17.69
N VAL A 8 -5.29 -2.48 -18.49
CA VAL A 8 -6.21 -2.70 -19.61
C VAL A 8 -5.44 -3.11 -20.87
N LEU A 9 -4.22 -2.60 -21.01
CA LEU A 9 -3.40 -2.81 -22.18
C LEU A 9 -2.87 -4.24 -22.28
N ILE A 10 -2.46 -4.87 -21.17
CA ILE A 10 -1.99 -6.25 -21.16
C ILE A 10 -3.03 -7.26 -21.70
N PRO A 11 -4.27 -7.32 -21.16
CA PRO A 11 -5.28 -8.28 -21.65
C PRO A 11 -5.72 -7.96 -23.08
N VAL A 12 -5.86 -6.67 -23.45
CA VAL A 12 -6.14 -6.28 -24.84
C VAL A 12 -5.02 -6.73 -25.76
N HIS A 13 -3.75 -6.56 -25.37
CA HIS A 13 -2.62 -6.96 -26.18
C HIS A 13 -2.53 -8.48 -26.33
N LEU A 14 -2.87 -9.25 -25.29
CA LEU A 14 -2.92 -10.71 -25.35
C LEU A 14 -4.01 -11.20 -26.31
N ILE A 15 -5.24 -10.68 -26.18
CA ILE A 15 -6.37 -11.07 -27.05
C ILE A 15 -6.09 -10.66 -28.49
N THR A 16 -5.66 -9.42 -28.72
CA THR A 16 -5.36 -8.94 -30.08
C THR A 16 -4.20 -9.70 -30.69
N SER A 17 -3.12 -9.99 -29.94
CA SER A 17 -2.00 -10.79 -30.45
C SER A 17 -2.44 -12.21 -30.81
N SER A 18 -3.30 -12.85 -30.01
CA SER A 18 -3.85 -14.17 -30.33
C SER A 18 -4.70 -14.15 -31.59
N ILE A 19 -5.52 -13.11 -31.79
CA ILE A 19 -6.32 -12.94 -33.01
C ILE A 19 -5.41 -12.76 -34.25
N TRP A 20 -4.39 -11.91 -34.16
CA TRP A 20 -3.45 -11.69 -35.26
C TRP A 20 -2.64 -12.94 -35.58
N PHE A 21 -2.12 -13.62 -34.56
CA PHE A 21 -1.35 -14.84 -34.74
C PHE A 21 -2.22 -15.97 -35.32
N GLY A 22 -3.43 -16.15 -34.80
CA GLY A 22 -4.40 -17.11 -35.31
C GLY A 22 -4.83 -16.80 -36.75
N GLY A 23 -5.06 -15.52 -37.07
CA GLY A 23 -5.40 -15.08 -38.42
C GLY A 23 -4.30 -15.37 -39.43
N PHE A 24 -3.04 -15.04 -39.12
CA PHE A 24 -1.92 -15.34 -40.03
C PHE A 24 -1.64 -16.84 -40.15
N TYR A 25 -1.78 -17.59 -39.07
CA TYR A 25 -1.67 -19.05 -39.12
C TYR A 25 -2.77 -19.65 -40.00
N TYR A 26 -4.00 -19.16 -39.88
CA TYR A 26 -5.11 -19.59 -40.74
C TYR A 26 -4.84 -19.26 -42.22
N LEU A 27 -4.38 -18.04 -42.54
CA LEU A 27 -4.02 -17.68 -43.93
C LEU A 27 -2.94 -18.61 -44.50
N ALA A 28 -1.91 -18.93 -43.71
CA ALA A 28 -0.86 -19.86 -44.12
C ALA A 28 -1.37 -21.31 -44.24
N ALA A 29 -2.28 -21.73 -43.36
CA ALA A 29 -2.91 -23.06 -43.40
C ALA A 29 -3.91 -23.22 -44.56
N SER A 30 -4.57 -22.13 -44.97
CA SER A 30 -5.46 -22.06 -46.12
C SER A 30 -4.72 -22.10 -47.46
N GLY A 31 -3.38 -22.15 -47.47
CA GLY A 31 -2.58 -22.24 -48.68
C GLY A 31 -2.43 -20.94 -49.46
N ILE A 32 -2.66 -19.78 -48.80
CA ILE A 32 -2.42 -18.47 -49.42
C ILE A 32 -0.92 -18.27 -49.57
N ASP A 33 -0.50 -17.75 -50.74
CA ASP A 33 0.90 -17.43 -51.05
C ASP A 33 1.37 -16.24 -50.21
N ILE A 34 1.87 -16.55 -49.01
CA ILE A 34 2.41 -15.57 -48.05
C ILE A 34 3.61 -14.81 -48.66
N PRO A 35 4.55 -15.43 -49.39
CA PRO A 35 5.59 -14.69 -50.12
C PRO A 35 5.05 -13.62 -51.09
N ALA A 36 4.00 -13.91 -51.86
CA ALA A 36 3.37 -12.92 -52.75
C ALA A 36 2.71 -11.77 -51.98
N LEU A 37 2.10 -12.07 -50.82
CA LEU A 37 1.59 -11.03 -49.92
C LEU A 37 2.72 -10.14 -49.37
N LEU A 38 3.84 -10.73 -48.94
CA LEU A 38 5.00 -9.96 -48.47
C LEU A 38 5.55 -9.01 -49.55
N GLU A 39 5.63 -9.49 -50.78
CA GLU A 39 6.06 -8.71 -51.95
C GLU A 39 5.11 -7.53 -52.19
N SER A 40 3.79 -7.75 -52.10
CA SER A 40 2.79 -6.68 -52.21
C SER A 40 2.87 -5.64 -51.08
N MET A 41 3.38 -6.04 -49.91
CA MET A 41 3.55 -5.17 -48.73
C MET A 41 4.90 -4.44 -48.70
N GLY A 42 5.73 -4.61 -49.74
CA GLY A 42 7.04 -3.95 -49.85
C GLY A 42 8.15 -4.61 -49.03
N ALA A 43 8.04 -5.91 -48.74
CA ALA A 43 9.13 -6.65 -48.11
C ALA A 43 10.34 -6.77 -49.05
N PRO A 44 11.58 -6.80 -48.53
CA PRO A 44 12.78 -6.93 -49.37
C PRO A 44 12.79 -8.24 -50.18
N ASP A 45 13.13 -8.16 -51.47
CA ASP A 45 13.15 -9.31 -52.39
C ASP A 45 14.01 -10.47 -51.89
N SER A 46 15.07 -10.19 -51.14
CA SER A 46 15.94 -11.20 -50.52
C SER A 46 15.23 -12.09 -49.50
N TRP A 47 14.24 -11.55 -48.78
CA TRP A 47 13.43 -12.32 -47.83
C TRP A 47 12.40 -13.16 -48.57
N VAL A 48 11.75 -12.57 -49.56
CA VAL A 48 10.73 -13.23 -50.38
C VAL A 48 11.34 -14.39 -51.18
N GLN A 49 12.49 -14.18 -51.82
CA GLN A 49 13.19 -15.23 -52.57
C GLN A 49 13.67 -16.38 -51.67
N ASN A 50 14.19 -16.08 -50.47
CA ASN A 50 14.58 -17.14 -49.53
C ASN A 50 13.38 -17.97 -49.04
N LEU A 51 12.20 -17.35 -48.90
CA LEU A 51 10.96 -18.04 -48.51
C LEU A 51 10.32 -18.82 -49.67
N LYS A 52 10.47 -18.35 -50.92
CA LYS A 52 10.01 -19.06 -52.13
C LYS A 52 10.91 -20.26 -52.45
N ASN A 53 12.22 -20.12 -52.27
CA ASN A 53 13.21 -21.15 -52.60
C ASN A 53 13.37 -22.22 -51.52
N SER A 54 13.05 -21.90 -50.25
CA SER A 54 12.95 -22.91 -49.19
C SER A 54 11.50 -23.39 -49.08
N LYS A 55 11.28 -24.70 -48.86
CA LYS A 55 9.97 -25.22 -48.41
C LYS A 55 9.71 -24.75 -46.98
N ALA A 56 9.43 -23.47 -46.81
CA ALA A 56 9.09 -22.88 -45.52
C ALA A 56 7.75 -23.47 -45.05
N GLY A 57 7.75 -24.13 -43.89
CA GLY A 57 6.51 -24.64 -43.30
C GLY A 57 5.56 -23.50 -42.93
N ASN A 58 4.25 -23.78 -42.88
CA ASN A 58 3.19 -22.79 -42.64
C ASN A 58 3.43 -21.92 -41.39
N LEU A 59 4.10 -22.46 -40.36
CA LEU A 59 4.51 -21.71 -39.16
C LEU A 59 5.55 -20.62 -39.45
N VAL A 60 6.55 -20.91 -40.29
CA VAL A 60 7.61 -19.96 -40.66
C VAL A 60 7.04 -18.85 -41.53
N LEU A 61 6.15 -19.20 -42.47
CA LEU A 61 5.43 -18.23 -43.29
C LEU A 61 4.56 -17.30 -42.44
N ALA A 62 3.76 -17.85 -41.54
CA ALA A 62 2.92 -17.07 -40.63
C ALA A 62 3.74 -16.14 -39.72
N TYR A 63 4.86 -16.64 -39.17
CA TYR A 63 5.75 -15.82 -38.31
C TYR A 63 6.42 -14.68 -39.08
N THR A 64 6.82 -14.91 -40.33
CA THR A 64 7.48 -13.88 -41.12
C THR A 64 6.51 -12.79 -41.53
N LEU A 65 5.29 -13.15 -41.93
CA LEU A 65 4.21 -12.19 -42.16
C LEU A 65 3.89 -11.41 -40.88
N TYR A 66 3.80 -12.08 -39.73
CA TYR A 66 3.59 -11.44 -38.44
C TYR A 66 4.65 -10.38 -38.12
N LYS A 67 5.91 -10.59 -38.52
CA LYS A 67 6.99 -9.60 -38.38
C LYS A 67 6.87 -8.40 -39.33
N VAL A 68 6.37 -8.59 -40.55
CA VAL A 68 6.18 -7.48 -41.49
C VAL A 68 4.98 -6.63 -41.11
N VAL A 69 3.92 -7.24 -40.57
CA VAL A 69 2.70 -6.52 -40.16
C VAL A 69 2.82 -5.91 -38.75
N THR A 70 3.93 -6.12 -38.04
CA THR A 70 4.17 -5.54 -36.70
C THR A 70 3.86 -4.05 -36.57
N PRO A 71 4.32 -3.13 -37.45
CA PRO A 71 3.97 -1.71 -37.36
C PRO A 71 2.46 -1.48 -37.43
N VAL A 72 1.77 -2.11 -38.38
CA VAL A 72 0.30 -2.02 -38.52
C VAL A 72 -0.42 -2.55 -37.28
N ARG A 73 0.05 -3.68 -36.73
CA ARG A 73 -0.46 -4.26 -35.48
C ARG A 73 -0.33 -3.28 -34.32
N TYR A 74 0.81 -2.62 -34.17
CA TYR A 74 1.00 -1.61 -33.12
C TYR A 74 0.08 -0.41 -33.34
N THR A 75 -0.09 0.06 -34.57
CA THR A 75 -1.01 1.17 -34.89
C THR A 75 -2.45 0.83 -34.52
N ILE A 76 -2.92 -0.36 -34.90
CA ILE A 76 -4.26 -0.85 -34.57
C ILE A 76 -4.41 -1.08 -33.06
N THR A 77 -3.37 -1.58 -32.38
CA THR A 77 -3.42 -1.77 -30.92
C THR A 77 -3.47 -0.44 -30.18
N VAL A 78 -2.68 0.55 -30.58
CA VAL A 78 -2.68 1.89 -29.96
C VAL A 78 -4.00 2.61 -30.26
N GLY A 79 -4.49 2.55 -31.50
CA GLY A 79 -5.79 3.09 -31.89
C GLY A 79 -6.95 2.40 -31.17
N GLY A 80 -6.96 1.07 -31.16
CA GLY A 80 -7.94 0.23 -30.46
C GLY A 80 -7.92 0.44 -28.96
N THR A 81 -6.75 0.61 -28.35
CA THR A 81 -6.63 0.94 -26.92
C THR A 81 -7.22 2.32 -26.63
N THR A 82 -7.00 3.31 -27.51
CA THR A 82 -7.56 4.66 -27.37
C THR A 82 -9.09 4.63 -27.48
N ILE A 83 -9.63 3.88 -28.45
CA ILE A 83 -11.08 3.70 -28.62
C ILE A 83 -11.67 2.95 -27.44
N SER A 84 -11.07 1.84 -27.02
CA SER A 84 -11.49 1.07 -25.85
C SER A 84 -11.50 1.93 -24.59
N ILE A 85 -10.46 2.73 -24.33
CA ILE A 85 -10.43 3.66 -23.19
C ILE A 85 -11.57 4.67 -23.28
N ASN A 86 -11.83 5.24 -24.45
CA ASN A 86 -12.95 6.18 -24.64
C ASN A 86 -14.31 5.50 -24.43
N TYR A 87 -14.45 4.25 -24.88
CA TYR A 87 -15.67 3.45 -24.70
C TYR A 87 -15.88 3.11 -23.22
N LEU A 88 -14.85 2.62 -22.54
CA LEU A 88 -14.89 2.28 -21.12
C LEU A 88 -15.08 3.52 -20.21
N LYS A 89 -14.57 4.69 -20.62
CA LYS A 89 -14.88 5.98 -19.96
C LYS A 89 -16.37 6.33 -20.11
N LYS A 90 -16.96 6.11 -21.28
CA LYS A 90 -18.37 6.43 -21.56
C LYS A 90 -19.34 5.55 -20.77
N TYR A 91 -18.97 4.31 -20.47
CA TYR A 91 -19.76 3.37 -19.68
C TYR A 91 -19.52 3.47 -18.15
N GLY A 92 -18.67 4.38 -17.68
CA GLY A 92 -18.45 4.62 -16.24
C GLY A 92 -17.70 3.49 -15.51
N LEU A 93 -17.28 2.44 -16.21
CA LEU A 93 -16.59 1.28 -15.65
C LEU A 93 -15.10 1.56 -15.33
N VAL A 94 -14.51 2.58 -15.95
CA VAL A 94 -13.11 2.97 -15.71
C VAL A 94 -13.03 4.40 -15.23
N LYS A 95 -12.85 4.58 -13.92
CA LYS A 95 -12.40 5.86 -13.35
C LYS A 95 -10.98 6.11 -13.87
N PRO A 96 -10.68 7.27 -14.49
CA PRO A 96 -9.31 7.60 -14.86
C PRO A 96 -8.45 7.52 -13.60
N VAL A 97 -7.30 6.84 -13.69
CA VAL A 97 -6.35 6.76 -12.57
C VAL A 97 -6.07 8.20 -12.12
N PRO A 98 -6.28 8.53 -10.83
CA PRO A 98 -6.04 9.87 -10.33
C PRO A 98 -4.62 10.30 -10.69
N ASN A 99 -4.46 11.56 -11.10
CA ASN A 99 -3.16 12.14 -11.41
C ASN A 99 -2.17 11.83 -10.27
N ARG A 100 -0.87 11.64 -10.55
CA ARG A 100 0.15 11.29 -9.53
C ARG A 100 0.08 12.21 -8.30
N GLU A 101 -0.28 13.47 -8.50
CA GLU A 101 -0.50 14.45 -7.43
C GLU A 101 -1.72 14.13 -6.54
N GLN A 102 -2.81 13.63 -7.13
CA GLN A 102 -3.98 13.17 -6.37
C GLN A 102 -3.66 11.90 -5.58
N ILE A 103 -2.89 10.97 -6.14
CA ILE A 103 -2.43 9.77 -5.41
C ILE A 103 -1.52 10.18 -4.24
N LYS A 104 -0.61 11.14 -4.45
CA LYS A 104 0.24 11.67 -3.39
C LYS A 104 -0.58 12.36 -2.30
N LYS A 105 -1.61 13.13 -2.66
CA LYS A 105 -2.54 13.76 -1.71
C LYS A 105 -3.34 12.72 -0.93
N MET A 106 -3.89 11.70 -1.60
CA MET A 106 -4.61 10.60 -0.95
C MET A 106 -3.70 9.82 0.02
N TYR A 107 -2.47 9.50 -0.40
CA TYR A 107 -1.50 8.79 0.44
C TYR A 107 -1.08 9.63 1.65
N GLN A 108 -0.82 10.93 1.46
CA GLN A 108 -0.49 11.82 2.58
C GLN A 108 -1.67 12.04 3.52
N GLN A 109 -2.90 12.14 2.98
CA GLN A 109 -4.11 12.25 3.79
C GLN A 109 -4.34 10.97 4.61
N GLN A 110 -4.17 9.79 4.01
CA GLN A 110 -4.32 8.52 4.71
C GLN A 110 -3.23 8.33 5.78
N LYS A 111 -1.99 8.73 5.48
CA LYS A 111 -0.87 8.71 6.44
C LYS A 111 -1.08 9.70 7.59
N GLY A 112 -1.62 10.89 7.30
CA GLY A 112 -2.00 11.89 8.30
C GLY A 112 -3.09 11.36 9.22
N ALA A 113 -4.20 10.89 8.65
CA ALA A 113 -5.32 10.32 9.40
C ALA A 113 -4.89 9.13 10.28
N PHE A 114 -4.02 8.25 9.79
CA PHE A 114 -3.51 7.13 10.57
C PHE A 114 -2.56 7.58 11.70
N LYS A 115 -1.71 8.58 11.44
CA LYS A 115 -0.82 9.18 12.45
C LYS A 115 -1.64 9.83 13.57
N ASP A 116 -2.65 10.63 13.20
CA ASP A 116 -3.53 11.31 14.16
C ASP A 116 -4.36 10.31 14.97
N PHE A 117 -4.85 9.25 14.33
CA PHE A 117 -5.53 8.15 15.03
C PHE A 117 -4.61 7.41 16.00
N THR A 118 -3.38 7.11 15.58
CA THR A 118 -2.40 6.42 16.44
C THR A 118 -1.97 7.29 17.61
N THR A 119 -1.71 8.57 17.38
CA THR A 119 -1.35 9.53 18.42
C THR A 119 -2.49 9.76 19.40
N SER A 120 -3.72 9.94 18.92
CA SER A 120 -4.88 10.11 19.80
C SER A 120 -5.16 8.86 20.64
N LYS A 121 -5.10 7.66 20.05
CA LYS A 121 -5.23 6.41 20.80
C LYS A 121 -4.13 6.25 21.85
N MET A 122 -2.88 6.51 21.48
CA MET A 122 -1.75 6.45 22.42
C MET A 122 -1.89 7.47 23.55
N GLN A 123 -2.39 8.68 23.26
CA GLN A 123 -2.60 9.71 24.27
C GLN A 123 -3.69 9.30 25.26
N VAL A 124 -4.85 8.83 24.76
CA VAL A 124 -5.95 8.34 25.62
C VAL A 124 -5.49 7.19 26.51
N THR A 125 -4.77 6.21 25.95
CA THR A 125 -4.24 5.09 26.75
C THR A 125 -3.20 5.53 27.77
N LYS A 126 -2.34 6.51 27.43
CA LYS A 126 -1.40 7.08 28.40
C LYS A 126 -2.11 7.79 29.54
N ASP A 127 -3.11 8.61 29.22
CA ASP A 127 -3.85 9.38 30.23
C ASP A 127 -4.64 8.44 31.16
N GLU A 128 -5.25 7.39 30.60
CA GLU A 128 -5.93 6.33 31.38
C GLU A 128 -4.95 5.55 32.27
N PHE A 129 -3.78 5.16 31.74
CA PHE A 129 -2.74 4.48 32.50
C PHE A 129 -2.18 5.37 33.62
N LEU A 130 -1.89 6.64 33.34
CA LEU A 130 -1.39 7.60 34.32
C LEU A 130 -2.40 7.81 35.44
N LYS A 131 -3.69 7.93 35.11
CA LYS A 131 -4.75 8.07 36.11
C LYS A 131 -4.83 6.83 36.99
N ASN A 132 -4.85 5.63 36.40
CA ASN A 132 -4.92 4.38 37.16
C ASN A 132 -3.68 4.18 38.06
N ALA A 133 -2.48 4.46 37.54
CA ALA A 133 -1.25 4.39 38.33
C ALA A 133 -1.24 5.42 39.47
N THR A 134 -1.73 6.63 39.22
CA THR A 134 -1.83 7.68 40.26
C THR A 134 -2.82 7.28 41.35
N ASP A 135 -3.96 6.68 40.97
CA ASP A 135 -4.98 6.21 41.92
C ASP A 135 -4.46 5.03 42.76
N GLU A 136 -3.73 4.06 42.17
CA GLU A 136 -3.09 2.98 42.91
C GLU A 136 -2.02 3.47 43.90
N LEU A 137 -1.20 4.44 43.47
CA LEU A 137 -0.22 5.07 44.36
C LEU A 137 -0.93 5.83 45.49
N HIS A 138 -1.98 6.58 45.20
CA HIS A 138 -2.72 7.31 46.23
C HIS A 138 -3.34 6.35 47.26
N LYS A 139 -3.84 5.19 46.81
CA LYS A 139 -4.37 4.16 47.70
C LYS A 139 -3.29 3.53 48.58
N SER A 140 -2.16 3.12 48.00
CA SER A 140 -1.06 2.50 48.77
C SER A 140 -0.41 3.49 49.74
N LEU A 141 -0.31 4.77 49.35
CA LEU A 141 0.14 5.85 50.24
C LEU A 141 -0.85 6.12 51.37
N TYR A 142 -2.15 6.09 51.10
CA TYR A 142 -3.18 6.25 52.14
C TYR A 142 -3.12 5.11 53.16
N GLU A 143 -3.02 3.87 52.69
CA GLU A 143 -2.89 2.67 53.55
C GLU A 143 -1.64 2.78 54.41
N THR A 144 -0.46 3.00 53.80
CA THR A 144 0.82 3.17 54.52
C THR A 144 0.77 4.31 55.55
N ARG A 145 0.20 5.46 55.19
CA ARG A 145 0.04 6.62 56.08
C ARG A 145 -0.87 6.29 57.25
N SER A 146 -1.94 5.52 57.02
CA SER A 146 -2.89 5.13 58.05
C SER A 146 -2.26 4.16 59.06
N GLU A 147 -1.47 3.20 58.59
CA GLU A 147 -0.70 2.29 59.46
C GLU A 147 0.30 3.06 60.30
N PHE A 148 1.05 3.98 59.69
CA PHE A 148 1.99 4.84 60.40
C PHE A 148 1.28 5.75 61.43
N SER A 149 0.09 6.26 61.10
CA SER A 149 -0.72 7.04 62.03
C SER A 149 -1.21 6.20 63.22
N ASN A 150 -1.56 4.94 63.01
CA ASN A 150 -1.99 4.06 64.09
C ASN A 150 -0.80 3.67 64.95
N PHE A 151 0.34 3.32 64.34
CA PHE A 151 1.60 3.06 65.04
C PHE A 151 2.03 4.26 65.91
N THR A 152 2.01 5.47 65.36
CA THR A 152 2.37 6.69 66.12
C THR A 152 1.42 6.98 67.26
N LYS A 153 0.11 6.68 67.13
CA LYS A 153 -0.84 6.75 68.24
C LYS A 153 -0.48 5.72 69.32
N THR A 154 -0.23 4.47 68.95
CA THR A 154 0.16 3.40 69.88
C THR A 154 1.44 3.75 70.64
N VAL A 155 2.50 4.17 69.94
CA VAL A 155 3.78 4.61 70.55
C VAL A 155 3.57 5.80 71.49
N LYS A 156 2.72 6.76 71.11
CA LYS A 156 2.42 7.93 71.93
C LYS A 156 1.64 7.57 73.19
N GLU A 157 0.77 6.56 73.15
CA GLU A 157 0.01 6.06 74.29
C GLU A 157 0.87 5.17 75.20
N GLU A 158 1.63 4.24 74.63
CA GLU A 158 2.53 3.33 75.37
C GLU A 158 3.65 4.10 76.07
N HIS A 159 4.30 5.02 75.36
CA HIS A 159 5.32 5.88 75.93
C HIS A 159 4.75 7.20 76.47
N ALA A 160 3.43 7.33 76.65
CA ALA A 160 2.82 8.53 77.25
C ALA A 160 3.48 8.98 78.57
N PRO A 161 3.84 8.10 79.54
CA PRO A 161 4.54 8.53 80.74
C PRO A 161 5.98 9.00 80.45
N LEU A 162 6.69 8.37 79.52
CA LEU A 162 8.05 8.75 79.11
C LEU A 162 8.07 10.05 78.30
N VAL A 163 7.10 10.26 77.41
CA VAL A 163 6.90 11.51 76.65
C VAL A 163 6.51 12.64 77.59
N ARG A 164 5.67 12.38 78.60
CA ARG A 164 5.36 13.36 79.66
C ARG A 164 6.60 13.66 80.51
N ALA A 165 7.41 12.65 80.86
CA ALA A 165 8.64 12.82 81.61
C ALA A 165 9.67 13.64 80.80
N LEU A 166 9.93 13.28 79.54
CA LEU A 166 10.78 14.03 78.62
C LEU A 166 10.29 15.47 78.40
N LYS A 167 8.99 15.68 78.20
CA LYS A 167 8.42 17.03 78.06
C LYS A 167 8.57 17.85 79.33
N LYS A 168 8.45 17.24 80.51
CA LYS A 168 8.67 17.88 81.81
C LYS A 168 10.15 18.22 82.02
N THR A 169 11.07 17.32 81.68
CA THR A 169 12.51 17.55 81.74
C THR A 169 12.95 18.62 80.76
N PHE A 170 12.43 18.61 79.53
CA PHE A 170 12.71 19.60 78.49
C PHE A 170 12.17 20.98 78.87
N ASN A 171 10.91 21.09 79.34
CA ASN A 171 10.36 22.36 79.84
C ASN A 171 11.10 22.86 81.09
N SER A 172 11.65 21.97 81.92
CA SER A 172 12.50 22.33 83.06
C SER A 172 13.87 22.87 82.62
N VAL A 173 14.44 22.32 81.55
CA VAL A 173 15.73 22.73 80.97
C VAL A 173 15.61 24.04 80.18
N ILE A 174 14.51 24.24 79.44
CA ILE A 174 14.27 25.47 78.64
C ILE A 174 13.61 26.59 79.47
N GLY A 175 12.82 26.24 80.49
CA GLY A 175 12.16 27.20 81.39
C GLY A 175 13.03 27.79 82.49
N LYS A 176 14.35 27.51 82.49
CA LYS A 176 15.33 28.22 83.32
C LYS A 176 16.01 29.32 82.50
N LYS A 177 15.28 30.41 82.29
CA LYS A 177 15.78 31.78 82.42
C LYS A 177 14.67 32.64 82.98
#